data_AF-A0A9P3KZ87-F1
#
_entry.id   AF-A0A9P3KZ87-F1
#
_cell.length_a   1.000
_cell.length_b   1.000
_cell.length_c   1.000
_cell.angle_alpha   90.00
_cell.angle_beta   90.00
_cell.angle_gamma   90.00
#
_symmetry.space_group_name_H-M   'P 1'
#
loop_
_entity.id
_entity.type
_entity.pdbx_description
1 polymer ?
#
loop_
_entity_poly.entity_id
_entity_poly.type
_entity_poly.pdbx_seq_one_letter_code
_entity_poly.pdbx_strand_id
1 'polypeptide(L)'
;MGKKRVKRELAFYEANGKRLEPGLCVMLRPPSPKTPPYIARIERIECDAANRVKMWCRWYYRPEESMEGRRQFHGVKELFLSDHYDGCYPEAVESLCSVHSLKEYAYLSAVEEEDFFCRFEYNASTGVFAPERVAVYCKCEMPYNPDNLMVQCEDCKDWFHPECVNLPIHGVESMSEFICPDCS
;
A
#
# COMPACT_ATOMS: atom_id res chain seq x y z
N MET A 1 7.61 -15.12 41.99
CA MET A 1 8.24 -14.22 40.99
C MET A 1 8.61 -15.05 39.77
N GLY A 2 7.82 -14.97 38.69
CA GLY A 2 8.04 -15.77 37.49
C GLY A 2 9.32 -15.31 36.77
N LYS A 3 10.24 -16.26 36.50
CA LYS A 3 11.43 -16.00 35.68
C LYS A 3 10.97 -15.49 34.31
N LYS A 4 11.30 -14.25 33.95
CA LYS A 4 11.09 -13.72 32.59
C LYS A 4 11.78 -14.69 31.63
N ARG A 5 10.99 -15.40 30.81
CA ARG A 5 11.53 -16.27 29.75
C ARG A 5 12.31 -15.37 28.79
N VAL A 6 13.61 -15.60 28.68
CA VAL A 6 14.49 -14.91 27.74
C VAL A 6 14.00 -15.25 26.34
N LYS A 7 13.53 -14.24 25.61
CA LYS A 7 13.25 -14.35 24.17
C LYS A 7 14.47 -13.86 23.43
N ARG A 8 14.83 -14.55 22.35
CA ARG A 8 15.91 -14.15 21.45
C ARG A 8 15.32 -13.60 20.17
N GLU A 9 15.74 -12.42 19.77
CA GLU A 9 15.41 -11.86 18.46
C GLU A 9 16.26 -12.51 17.37
N LEU A 10 15.66 -12.82 16.23
CA LEU A 10 16.29 -13.45 15.08
C LEU A 10 16.44 -12.42 13.96
N ALA A 11 17.61 -12.38 13.33
CA ALA A 11 17.84 -11.55 12.15
C ALA A 11 17.03 -12.01 10.93
N PHE A 12 16.81 -13.33 10.81
CA PHE A 12 15.95 -13.93 9.79
C PHE A 12 15.40 -15.27 10.28
N TYR A 13 14.39 -15.80 9.58
CA TYR A 13 13.85 -17.14 9.75
C TYR A 13 13.41 -17.72 8.40
N GLU A 14 13.58 -19.02 8.20
CA GLU A 14 13.12 -19.68 6.98
C GLU A 14 11.81 -20.44 7.23
N ALA A 15 10.78 -20.11 6.46
CA ALA A 15 9.47 -20.77 6.53
C ALA A 15 8.93 -21.01 5.12
N ASN A 16 8.42 -22.21 4.84
CA ASN A 16 7.84 -22.59 3.54
C ASN A 16 8.74 -22.24 2.34
N GLY A 17 10.05 -22.45 2.47
CA GLY A 17 11.05 -22.16 1.43
C GLY A 17 11.37 -20.67 1.23
N LYS A 18 10.92 -19.80 2.13
CA LYS A 18 11.13 -18.35 2.06
C LYS A 18 11.99 -17.88 3.23
N ARG A 19 12.93 -17.00 2.93
CA ARG A 19 13.71 -16.28 3.94
C ARG A 19 12.93 -15.03 4.37
N LEU A 20 12.57 -14.97 5.63
CA LEU A 20 11.83 -13.89 6.25
C LEU A 20 12.76 -13.08 7.15
N GLU A 21 12.78 -11.77 6.99
CA GLU A 21 13.61 -10.85 7.79
C GLU A 21 12.85 -9.55 8.10
N PRO A 22 13.16 -8.87 9.21
CA PRO A 22 12.58 -7.57 9.53
C PRO A 22 12.73 -6.57 8.39
N GLY A 23 11.69 -5.80 8.12
CA GLY A 23 11.60 -4.83 7.02
C GLY A 23 10.90 -5.37 5.77
N LEU A 24 10.89 -6.68 5.52
CA LEU A 24 10.17 -7.25 4.38
C LEU A 24 8.65 -7.11 4.54
N CYS A 25 7.95 -6.97 3.41
CA CYS A 25 6.51 -7.07 3.34
C CYS A 25 6.11 -8.49 2.88
N VAL A 26 5.02 -9.00 3.45
CA VAL A 26 4.55 -10.37 3.22
C VAL A 26 3.05 -10.41 2.99
N MET A 27 2.63 -11.37 2.18
CA MET A 27 1.24 -11.78 2.04
C MET A 27 0.97 -12.97 2.97
N LEU A 28 -0.05 -12.85 3.81
CA LEU A 28 -0.41 -13.81 4.84
C LEU A 28 -1.75 -14.45 4.52
N ARG A 29 -1.81 -15.77 4.68
CA ARG A 29 -3.04 -16.54 4.47
C ARG A 29 -4.13 -16.05 5.43
N PRO A 30 -5.32 -15.68 4.93
CA PRO A 30 -6.44 -15.32 5.79
C PRO A 30 -7.15 -16.58 6.34
N PRO A 31 -7.92 -16.46 7.43
CA PRO A 31 -8.72 -17.56 7.97
C PRO A 31 -9.78 -18.09 7.00
N SER A 32 -10.25 -17.24 6.07
CA SER A 32 -11.29 -17.58 5.09
C SER A 32 -10.77 -17.39 3.66
N PRO A 33 -10.99 -18.35 2.75
CA PRO A 33 -10.54 -18.24 1.36
C PRO A 33 -11.30 -17.18 0.55
N LYS A 34 -12.38 -16.60 1.11
CA LYS A 34 -13.12 -15.50 0.49
C LYS A 34 -12.49 -14.13 0.76
N THR A 35 -11.57 -14.07 1.72
CA THR A 35 -10.87 -12.85 2.08
C THR A 35 -9.58 -12.80 1.26
N PRO A 36 -9.21 -11.65 0.67
CA PRO A 36 -7.89 -11.49 0.07
C PRO A 36 -6.77 -11.73 1.09
N PRO A 37 -5.56 -12.12 0.66
CA PRO A 37 -4.42 -12.21 1.56
C PRO A 37 -4.18 -10.90 2.31
N TYR A 38 -3.86 -11.02 3.60
CA TYR A 38 -3.48 -9.87 4.41
C TYR A 38 -2.06 -9.44 4.09
N ILE A 39 -1.79 -8.14 4.13
CA ILE A 39 -0.47 -7.58 3.86
C ILE A 39 0.10 -7.05 5.16
N ALA A 40 1.35 -7.39 5.45
CA ALA A 40 2.03 -6.92 6.65
C ALA A 40 3.50 -6.65 6.41
N ARG A 41 4.07 -5.70 7.17
CA ARG A 41 5.51 -5.52 7.29
C ARG A 41 6.01 -6.31 8.50
N ILE A 42 7.08 -7.07 8.32
CA ILE A 42 7.76 -7.77 9.41
C ILE A 42 8.52 -6.74 10.23
N GLU A 43 8.18 -6.59 11.52
CA GLU A 43 8.87 -5.66 12.42
C GLU A 43 10.00 -6.35 13.17
N ARG A 44 9.78 -7.59 13.63
CA ARG A 44 10.81 -8.42 14.27
C ARG A 44 10.39 -9.88 14.30
N ILE A 45 11.36 -10.77 14.49
CA ILE A 45 11.14 -12.21 14.63
C ILE A 45 11.73 -12.65 15.96
N GLU A 46 10.94 -13.31 16.81
CA GLU A 46 11.37 -13.76 18.13
C GLU A 46 11.28 -15.29 18.24
N CYS A 47 12.24 -15.88 18.94
CA CYS A 47 12.27 -17.28 19.31
C CYS A 47 12.22 -17.40 20.85
N ASP A 48 11.31 -18.22 21.36
CA ASP A 48 11.21 -18.50 22.80
C ASP A 48 12.15 -19.63 23.25
N ALA A 49 12.24 -19.84 24.57
CA ALA A 49 13.08 -20.88 25.16
C ALA A 49 12.68 -22.33 24.77
N ALA A 50 11.50 -22.52 24.18
CA ALA A 50 11.04 -23.80 23.64
C ALA A 50 11.26 -23.90 22.12
N ASN A 51 12.09 -23.02 21.55
CA ASN A 51 12.35 -22.89 20.12
C ASN A 51 11.12 -22.57 19.27
N ARG A 52 10.05 -22.03 19.86
CA ARG A 52 8.88 -21.59 19.10
C ARG A 52 9.12 -20.20 18.56
N VAL A 53 8.86 -20.01 17.27
CA VAL A 53 9.08 -18.75 16.57
C VAL A 53 7.76 -18.00 16.43
N LYS A 54 7.81 -16.70 16.69
CA LYS A 54 6.70 -15.76 16.48
C LYS A 54 7.22 -14.56 15.69
N MET A 55 6.50 -14.20 14.64
CA MET A 55 6.78 -13.04 13.80
C MET A 55 5.89 -11.90 14.24
N TRP A 56 6.45 -10.74 14.59
CA TRP A 56 5.69 -9.54 14.92
C TRP A 56 5.57 -8.66 13.69
N CYS A 57 4.34 -8.28 13.40
CA CYS A 57 3.97 -7.61 12.16
C CYS A 57 3.26 -6.28 12.44
N ARG A 58 3.46 -5.33 11.53
CA ARG A 58 2.66 -4.13 11.39
C ARG A 58 1.75 -4.31 10.19
N TRP A 59 0.44 -4.20 10.39
CA TRP A 59 -0.54 -4.54 9.35
C TRP A 59 -0.74 -3.39 8.38
N TYR A 60 -0.88 -3.73 7.10
CA TYR A 60 -1.43 -2.83 6.11
C TYR A 60 -2.93 -3.09 5.97
N TYR A 61 -3.71 -2.02 5.90
CA TYR A 61 -5.15 -2.07 5.68
C TYR A 61 -5.44 -1.74 4.22
N ARG A 62 -6.39 -2.45 3.64
CA ARG A 62 -6.97 -2.09 2.35
C ARG A 62 -7.98 -0.95 2.54
N PRO A 63 -8.25 -0.13 1.52
CA PRO A 63 -9.29 0.89 1.57
C PRO A 63 -10.64 0.42 2.09
N GLU A 64 -11.07 -0.78 1.70
CA GLU A 64 -12.32 -1.42 2.12
C GLU A 64 -12.37 -1.75 3.63
N GLU A 65 -11.21 -1.89 4.27
CA GLU A 65 -11.08 -2.24 5.68
C GLU A 65 -11.00 -1.00 6.58
N SER A 66 -10.92 0.19 5.99
CA SER A 66 -10.96 1.46 6.72
C SER A 66 -12.38 1.81 7.18
N MET A 67 -12.50 2.65 8.22
CA MET A 67 -13.81 3.08 8.74
C MET A 67 -14.67 3.81 7.69
N GLU A 68 -14.04 4.48 6.72
CA GLU A 68 -14.73 5.25 5.69
C GLU A 68 -14.85 4.50 4.36
N GLY A 69 -14.24 3.31 4.25
CA GLY A 69 -14.24 2.50 3.04
C GLY A 69 -13.43 3.08 1.89
N ARG A 70 -13.56 2.44 0.72
CA ARG A 70 -12.88 2.87 -0.51
C ARG A 70 -13.48 4.16 -1.06
N ARG A 71 -12.63 5.14 -1.38
CA ARG A 71 -12.96 6.40 -2.08
C ARG A 71 -12.45 6.34 -3.52
N GLN A 72 -12.97 7.22 -4.39
CA GLN A 72 -12.66 7.22 -5.83
C GLN A 72 -11.18 7.44 -6.17
N PHE A 73 -10.44 8.12 -5.30
CA PHE A 73 -9.01 8.38 -5.51
C PHE A 73 -8.12 7.25 -4.98
N HIS A 74 -8.69 6.24 -4.32
CA HIS A 74 -7.92 5.11 -3.83
C HIS A 74 -7.62 4.12 -4.96
N GLY A 75 -6.35 3.85 -5.20
CA GLY A 75 -5.91 2.90 -6.23
C GLY A 75 -6.24 1.45 -5.86
N VAL A 76 -6.35 0.57 -6.86
CA VAL A 76 -6.67 -0.85 -6.73
C VAL A 76 -5.65 -1.57 -5.84
N LYS A 77 -4.37 -1.22 -5.98
CA LYS A 77 -3.25 -1.77 -5.22
C LYS A 77 -2.86 -0.92 -4.00
N GLU A 78 -3.69 0.03 -3.61
CA GLU A 78 -3.42 0.92 -2.47
C GLU A 78 -3.58 0.20 -1.13
N LEU A 79 -2.66 0.49 -0.22
CA LEU A 79 -2.64 0.03 1.16
C LEU A 79 -2.38 1.21 2.11
N PHE A 80 -2.79 1.05 3.36
CA PHE A 80 -2.56 2.01 4.43
C PHE A 80 -1.74 1.39 5.54
N LEU A 81 -0.61 2.00 5.89
CA LEU A 81 0.25 1.50 6.96
C LEU A 81 -0.39 1.81 8.31
N SER A 82 -0.93 0.80 8.98
CA SER A 82 -1.70 1.03 10.20
C SER A 82 -0.86 1.12 11.47
N ASP A 83 -1.44 1.57 12.59
CA ASP A 83 -0.87 1.43 13.94
C ASP A 83 -1.21 0.07 14.60
N HIS A 84 -1.78 -0.88 13.83
CA HIS A 84 -2.09 -2.20 14.33
C HIS A 84 -0.86 -3.12 14.26
N TYR A 85 -0.40 -3.54 15.44
CA TYR A 85 0.66 -4.53 15.60
C TYR A 85 0.09 -5.80 16.25
N ASP A 86 0.36 -6.94 15.63
CA ASP A 86 0.12 -8.24 16.24
C ASP A 86 1.20 -9.22 15.79
N GLY A 87 1.34 -10.34 16.48
CA GLY A 87 2.25 -11.38 16.06
C GLY A 87 1.54 -12.60 15.50
N CYS A 88 2.06 -13.06 14.37
CA CYS A 88 1.59 -14.22 13.63
C CYS A 88 2.68 -15.30 13.56
N TYR A 89 2.34 -16.42 12.94
CA TYR A 89 3.25 -17.52 12.71
C TYR A 89 3.91 -17.38 11.34
N PRO A 90 5.25 -17.54 11.23
CA PRO A 90 5.95 -17.52 9.95
C PRO A 90 5.35 -18.45 8.89
N GLU A 91 4.78 -19.57 9.32
CA GLU A 91 4.18 -20.58 8.46
C GLU A 91 2.90 -20.10 7.74
N ALA A 92 2.31 -18.99 8.18
CA ALA A 92 1.17 -18.36 7.52
C ALA A 92 1.58 -17.51 6.29
N VAL A 93 2.88 -17.26 6.08
CA VAL A 93 3.37 -16.49 4.94
C VAL A 93 3.23 -17.30 3.65
N GLU A 94 2.49 -16.73 2.69
CA GLU A 94 2.26 -17.33 1.37
C GLU A 94 3.27 -16.83 0.35
N SER A 95 3.58 -15.54 0.35
CA SER A 95 4.56 -14.89 -0.53
C SER A 95 5.19 -13.66 0.12
N LEU A 96 6.34 -13.24 -0.43
CA LEU A 96 6.88 -11.90 -0.20
C LEU A 96 6.15 -10.93 -1.15
N CYS A 97 6.05 -9.66 -0.77
CA CYS A 97 5.48 -8.64 -1.63
C CYS A 97 6.22 -7.30 -1.48
N SER A 98 5.96 -6.38 -2.40
CA SER A 98 6.53 -5.03 -2.39
C SER A 98 5.44 -4.02 -2.04
N VAL A 99 5.72 -3.14 -1.09
CA VAL A 99 4.87 -1.97 -0.80
C VAL A 99 5.68 -0.72 -1.06
N HIS A 100 5.46 -0.13 -2.22
CA HIS A 100 6.17 1.02 -2.74
C HIS A 100 5.62 2.34 -2.17
N SER A 101 6.41 3.41 -2.23
CA SER A 101 5.82 4.75 -2.17
C SER A 101 4.97 5.02 -3.42
N LEU A 102 4.01 5.94 -3.35
CA LEU A 102 3.22 6.34 -4.54
C LEU A 102 4.11 6.74 -5.72
N LYS A 103 5.22 7.44 -5.44
CA LYS A 103 6.16 7.88 -6.47
C LYS A 103 6.80 6.68 -7.16
N GLU A 104 7.38 5.76 -6.41
CA GLU A 104 8.03 4.57 -6.97
C GLU A 104 7.04 3.71 -7.75
N TYR A 105 5.84 3.51 -7.22
CA TYR A 105 4.78 2.75 -7.87
C TYR A 105 4.38 3.34 -9.23
N ALA A 106 4.21 4.67 -9.30
CA ALA A 106 3.83 5.36 -10.54
C ALA A 106 4.91 5.28 -11.64
N TYR A 107 6.15 4.92 -11.30
CA TYR A 107 7.25 4.73 -12.25
C TYR A 107 7.56 3.26 -12.56
N LEU A 108 6.77 2.30 -12.05
CA LEU A 108 6.91 0.90 -12.43
C LEU A 108 6.60 0.71 -13.91
N SER A 109 7.44 -0.04 -14.61
CA SER A 109 7.21 -0.38 -16.03
C SER A 109 6.02 -1.31 -16.22
N ALA A 110 5.73 -2.14 -15.21
CA ALA A 110 4.57 -3.01 -15.11
C ALA A 110 4.27 -3.23 -13.61
N VAL A 111 2.99 -3.35 -13.27
CA VAL A 111 2.53 -3.66 -11.92
C VAL A 111 2.19 -5.14 -11.86
N GLU A 112 2.88 -5.89 -11.00
CA GLU A 112 2.64 -7.33 -10.84
C GLU A 112 1.58 -7.63 -9.75
N GLU A 113 1.32 -8.91 -9.49
CA GLU A 113 0.35 -9.32 -8.48
C GLU A 113 0.77 -8.90 -7.07
N GLU A 114 2.06 -9.02 -6.75
CA GLU A 114 2.67 -8.73 -5.45
C GLU A 114 3.13 -7.27 -5.28
N ASP A 115 2.84 -6.39 -6.23
CA ASP A 115 3.11 -4.96 -6.12
C ASP A 115 1.93 -4.21 -5.52
N PHE A 116 2.22 -3.45 -4.47
CA PHE A 116 1.30 -2.54 -3.79
C PHE A 116 1.94 -1.18 -3.58
N PHE A 117 1.15 -0.18 -3.22
CA PHE A 117 1.69 1.10 -2.80
C PHE A 117 1.00 1.63 -1.56
N CYS A 118 1.73 2.44 -0.80
CA CYS A 118 1.25 3.09 0.40
C CYS A 118 1.70 4.55 0.40
N ARG A 119 0.75 5.45 0.64
CA ARG A 119 1.01 6.89 0.80
C ARG A 119 0.41 7.47 2.08
N PHE A 120 -0.32 6.64 2.83
CA PHE A 120 -0.97 7.04 4.07
C PHE A 120 -0.58 6.12 5.22
N GLU A 121 -0.35 6.72 6.38
CA GLU A 121 -0.52 6.03 7.65
C GLU A 121 -1.98 6.10 8.09
N TYR A 122 -2.46 5.05 8.75
CA TYR A 122 -3.86 4.93 9.18
C TYR A 122 -3.94 4.54 10.66
N ASN A 123 -4.68 5.30 11.44
CA ASN A 123 -4.97 4.92 12.82
C ASN A 123 -6.20 3.99 12.84
N ALA A 124 -5.99 2.71 13.15
CA ALA A 124 -7.06 1.71 13.14
C ALA A 124 -8.12 1.93 14.22
N SER A 125 -7.80 2.68 15.27
CA SER A 125 -8.72 2.97 16.39
C SER A 125 -9.57 4.22 16.18
N THR A 126 -9.02 5.25 15.52
CA THR A 126 -9.69 6.55 15.32
C THR A 126 -10.13 6.79 13.89
N GLY A 127 -9.65 6.01 12.92
CA GLY A 127 -9.91 6.19 11.50
C GLY A 127 -9.12 7.33 10.84
N VAL A 128 -8.21 7.98 11.58
CA VAL A 128 -7.46 9.14 11.10
C VAL A 128 -6.36 8.72 10.13
N PHE A 129 -6.22 9.47 9.03
CA PHE A 129 -5.17 9.31 8.04
C PHE A 129 -4.07 10.36 8.20
N ALA A 130 -2.83 9.97 7.95
CA ALA A 130 -1.70 10.88 7.84
C ALA A 130 -0.96 10.68 6.50
N PRO A 131 -0.59 11.76 5.77
CA PRO A 131 -0.88 13.16 6.11
C PRO A 131 -2.37 13.51 5.93
N GLU A 132 -2.87 14.43 6.74
CA GLU A 132 -4.28 14.90 6.66
C GLU A 132 -4.58 15.67 5.36
N ARG A 133 -3.56 16.27 4.76
CA ARG A 133 -3.63 17.02 3.51
C ARG A 133 -2.73 16.39 2.48
N VAL A 134 -3.27 16.21 1.29
CA VAL A 134 -2.56 15.70 0.12
C VAL A 134 -2.74 16.66 -1.04
N ALA A 135 -1.79 16.65 -1.97
CA ALA A 135 -1.93 17.39 -3.21
C ALA A 135 -3.15 16.87 -3.98
N VAL A 136 -3.93 17.82 -4.48
CA VAL A 136 -5.08 17.57 -5.34
C VAL A 136 -4.79 18.16 -6.71
N TYR A 137 -5.44 17.59 -7.72
CA TYR A 137 -5.23 17.95 -9.11
C TYR A 137 -6.56 18.04 -9.83
N CYS A 138 -6.52 18.60 -11.03
CA CYS A 138 -7.67 18.74 -11.93
C CYS A 138 -8.79 19.61 -11.34
N LYS A 139 -9.81 19.88 -12.16
CA LYS A 139 -11.00 20.63 -11.77
C LYS A 139 -11.89 19.91 -10.74
N CYS A 140 -11.67 18.61 -10.55
CA CYS A 140 -12.39 17.83 -9.55
C CYS A 140 -11.77 17.91 -8.15
N GLU A 141 -10.59 18.54 -8.00
CA GLU A 141 -9.89 18.72 -6.73
C GLU A 141 -9.68 17.40 -5.96
N MET A 142 -9.32 16.34 -6.69
CA MET A 142 -9.10 15.01 -6.12
C MET A 142 -7.61 14.67 -6.03
N PRO A 143 -7.19 13.90 -5.02
CA PRO A 143 -5.85 13.31 -5.00
C PRO A 143 -5.61 12.40 -6.21
N TYR A 144 -4.37 12.34 -6.68
CA TYR A 144 -3.99 11.50 -7.81
C TYR A 144 -4.28 10.01 -7.54
N ASN A 145 -4.95 9.33 -8.45
CA ASN A 145 -5.10 7.87 -8.45
C ASN A 145 -4.20 7.29 -9.56
N PRO A 146 -3.22 6.42 -9.23
CA PRO A 146 -2.31 5.87 -10.23
C PRO A 146 -2.97 4.99 -11.29
N ASP A 147 -4.20 4.53 -11.07
CA ASP A 147 -4.95 3.76 -12.06
C ASP A 147 -5.67 4.65 -13.10
N ASN A 148 -5.72 5.97 -12.85
CA ASN A 148 -6.43 6.91 -13.71
C ASN A 148 -5.44 7.69 -14.58
N LEU A 149 -5.71 7.72 -15.89
CA LEU A 149 -4.94 8.53 -16.84
C LEU A 149 -5.11 10.02 -16.55
N MET A 150 -4.00 10.75 -16.56
CA MET A 150 -3.97 12.21 -16.48
C MET A 150 -3.07 12.79 -17.57
N VAL A 151 -3.38 14.00 -18.02
CA VAL A 151 -2.60 14.77 -19.00
C VAL A 151 -2.20 16.10 -18.40
N GLN A 152 -0.95 16.52 -18.61
CA GLN A 152 -0.43 17.79 -18.10
C GLN A 152 -0.67 18.93 -19.10
N CYS A 153 -1.16 20.07 -18.61
CA CYS A 153 -1.27 21.28 -19.42
C CYS A 153 0.11 21.93 -19.59
N GLU A 154 0.46 22.35 -20.82
CA GLU A 154 1.75 22.98 -21.11
C GLU A 154 1.88 24.41 -20.57
N ASP A 155 0.77 25.09 -20.27
CA ASP A 155 0.80 26.45 -19.74
C ASP A 155 0.81 26.47 -18.21
N CYS A 156 -0.28 26.01 -17.56
CA CYS A 156 -0.38 26.04 -16.10
C CYS A 156 0.37 24.91 -15.36
N LYS A 157 0.87 23.91 -16.09
CA LYS A 157 1.57 22.71 -15.56
C LYS A 157 0.74 21.84 -14.60
N ASP A 158 -0.56 22.08 -14.49
CA ASP A 158 -1.49 21.24 -13.73
C ASP A 158 -1.93 19.99 -14.54
N TRP A 159 -2.43 18.98 -13.84
CA TRP A 159 -2.80 17.67 -14.37
C TRP A 159 -4.32 17.51 -14.43
N PHE A 160 -4.83 16.97 -15.54
CA PHE A 160 -6.26 16.82 -15.76
C PHE A 160 -6.61 15.39 -16.17
N HIS A 161 -7.71 14.86 -15.62
CA HIS A 161 -8.32 13.67 -16.19
C HIS A 161 -8.93 14.03 -17.55
N PRO A 162 -8.72 13.23 -18.61
CA PRO A 162 -9.27 13.50 -19.94
C PRO A 162 -10.77 13.79 -19.92
N GLU A 163 -11.54 12.99 -19.18
CA GLU A 163 -12.99 13.14 -19.04
C GLU A 163 -13.39 14.49 -18.42
N CYS A 164 -12.64 15.00 -17.43
CA CYS A 164 -12.95 16.27 -16.77
C CYS A 164 -12.73 17.50 -17.68
N VAL A 165 -12.01 17.34 -18.79
CA VAL A 165 -11.74 18.40 -19.77
C VAL A 165 -12.31 18.05 -21.16
N ASN A 166 -13.24 17.09 -21.24
CA ASN A 166 -13.88 16.63 -22.48
C ASN A 166 -12.91 16.12 -23.55
N LEU A 167 -11.80 15.52 -23.15
CA LEU A 167 -10.89 14.82 -24.04
C LEU A 167 -11.27 13.33 -24.13
N PRO A 168 -11.23 12.72 -25.33
CA PRO A 168 -11.35 11.28 -25.45
C PRO A 168 -10.15 10.60 -24.79
N ILE A 169 -10.35 9.50 -24.06
CA ILE A 169 -9.24 8.75 -23.45
C ILE A 169 -8.29 8.18 -24.52
N HIS A 170 -8.84 7.75 -25.66
CA HIS A 170 -8.05 7.20 -26.76
C HIS A 170 -7.18 8.29 -27.40
N GLY A 171 -5.88 8.02 -27.54
CA GLY A 171 -4.94 8.92 -28.20
C GLY A 171 -4.32 9.99 -27.31
N VAL A 172 -4.75 10.14 -26.04
CA VAL A 172 -4.15 11.09 -25.08
C VAL A 172 -2.67 10.79 -24.86
N GLU A 173 -2.29 9.52 -24.78
CA GLU A 173 -0.89 9.09 -24.63
C GLU A 173 -0.01 9.49 -25.83
N SER A 174 -0.62 9.74 -26.99
CA SER A 174 0.08 10.14 -28.22
C SER A 174 0.04 11.66 -28.47
N MET A 175 -0.61 12.43 -27.60
CA MET A 175 -0.65 13.89 -27.72
C MET A 175 0.71 14.50 -27.35
N SER A 176 1.26 15.34 -28.22
CA SER A 176 2.54 16.02 -27.98
C SER A 176 2.39 17.27 -27.12
N GLU A 177 1.25 17.95 -27.21
CA GLU A 177 0.97 19.18 -26.47
C GLU A 177 -0.51 19.19 -26.06
N PHE A 178 -0.78 19.60 -24.83
CA PHE A 178 -2.13 19.82 -24.31
C PHE A 178 -2.19 21.18 -23.61
N ILE A 179 -3.22 21.97 -23.93
CA ILE A 179 -3.56 23.21 -23.22
C ILE A 179 -4.96 23.02 -22.64
N CYS A 180 -5.10 23.27 -21.33
CA CYS A 180 -6.38 23.08 -20.65
C CYS A 180 -7.39 24.17 -21.05
N PRO A 181 -8.70 23.94 -20.82
CA PRO A 181 -9.74 24.91 -21.19
C PRO A 181 -9.64 26.28 -20.52
N ASP A 182 -8.92 26.38 -19.38
CA ASP A 182 -8.75 27.65 -18.66
C ASP A 182 -7.54 28.47 -19.16
N CYS A 183 -6.66 27.85 -19.96
CA CYS A 183 -5.46 28.46 -20.56
C CYS A 183 -5.61 28.69 -22.07
N SER A 184 -6.72 28.26 -22.67
CA SER A 184 -6.99 28.41 -24.11
C SER A 184 -7.58 29.77 -24.47
#